data_AF-A0A2R6E2S3-F1
#
_entry.id   AF-A0A2R6E2S3-F1
#
_cell.length_a   1.000
_cell.length_b   1.000
_cell.length_c   1.000
_cell.angle_alpha   90.00
_cell.angle_beta   90.00
_cell.angle_gamma   90.00
#
_symmetry.space_group_name_H-M   'P 1'
#
loop_
_entity.id
_entity.type
_entity.pdbx_description
1 polymer ?
#
loop_
_entity_poly.entity_id
_entity_poly.type
_entity_poly.pdbx_seq_one_letter_code
_entity_poly.pdbx_strand_id
1 'polypeptide(L)'
;MATDAVSDHVRELAEHHDIDESAVIQRAVETGVETLYRNMLVRRYLADEITREEAVDQLGVEVVEEVESARDAVEEDVEWGLHA
;
A
#
# COMPACT_ATOMS: atom_id res chain seq x y z
N MET A 1 -7.91 -5.98 24.36
CA MET A 1 -7.59 -7.14 23.49
C MET A 1 -6.73 -6.71 22.31
N ALA A 2 -7.21 -5.93 21.33
CA ALA A 2 -6.38 -5.49 20.18
C ALA A 2 -5.39 -4.35 20.53
N THR A 3 -5.79 -3.40 21.37
CA THR A 3 -4.94 -2.27 21.80
C THR A 3 -3.76 -2.70 22.68
N ASP A 4 -3.94 -3.75 23.48
CA ASP A 4 -2.88 -4.30 24.33
C ASP A 4 -1.74 -4.86 23.46
N ALA A 5 -2.07 -5.58 22.38
CA ALA A 5 -1.08 -6.13 21.45
C ALA A 5 -0.28 -5.04 20.71
N VAL A 6 -0.94 -3.96 20.25
CA VAL A 6 -0.24 -2.88 19.52
C VAL A 6 0.71 -2.11 20.45
N SER A 7 0.27 -1.84 21.68
CA SER A 7 1.12 -1.20 22.71
C SER A 7 2.34 -2.05 23.04
N ASP A 8 2.15 -3.37 23.18
CA ASP A 8 3.25 -4.30 23.44
C ASP A 8 4.25 -4.36 22.27
N HIS A 9 3.79 -4.35 21.02
CA HIS A 9 4.67 -4.29 19.86
C HIS A 9 5.44 -2.96 19.75
N VAL A 10 4.81 -1.84 20.09
CA VAL A 10 5.49 -0.53 20.12
C VAL A 10 6.61 -0.54 21.15
N ARG A 11 6.35 -1.07 22.35
CA ARG A 11 7.37 -1.21 23.40
C ARG A 11 8.51 -2.12 22.96
N GLU A 12 8.21 -3.28 22.38
CA GLU A 12 9.23 -4.23 21.91
C GLU A 12 10.11 -3.62 20.82
N LEU A 13 9.53 -2.87 19.87
CA LEU A 13 10.29 -2.15 18.84
C LEU A 13 11.16 -1.03 19.43
N ALA A 14 10.62 -0.28 20.39
CA ALA A 14 11.34 0.79 21.08
C ALA A 14 12.57 0.24 21.83
N GLU A 15 12.38 -0.84 22.60
CA GLU A 15 13.44 -1.54 23.32
C GLU A 15 14.48 -2.15 22.37
N HIS A 16 14.05 -2.79 21.28
CA HIS A 16 14.96 -3.43 20.32
C HIS A 16 15.83 -2.41 19.57
N HIS A 17 15.27 -1.25 19.24
CA HIS A 17 15.96 -0.21 18.47
C HIS A 17 16.62 0.88 19.33
N ASP A 18 16.50 0.81 20.66
CA ASP A 18 16.99 1.81 21.62
C ASP A 18 16.49 3.23 21.28
N ILE A 19 15.18 3.34 21.01
CA ILE A 19 14.49 4.60 20.70
C ILE A 19 13.23 4.76 21.54
N ASP A 20 12.69 5.97 21.62
CA ASP A 20 11.44 6.22 22.32
C ASP A 20 10.23 5.58 21.61
N GLU A 21 9.25 5.10 22.38
CA GLU A 21 7.96 4.60 21.84
C GLU A 21 7.26 5.64 20.96
N SER A 22 7.42 6.94 21.27
CA SER A 22 6.89 8.05 20.46
C SER A 22 7.50 8.09 19.05
N ALA A 23 8.79 7.78 18.91
CA ALA A 23 9.46 7.71 17.62
C ALA A 23 8.98 6.52 16.80
N VAL A 24 8.76 5.37 17.45
CA VAL A 24 8.14 4.19 16.83
C VAL A 24 6.74 4.52 16.31
N ILE A 25 5.90 5.14 17.14
CA ILE A 25 4.54 5.54 16.77
C ILE A 25 4.56 6.53 15.61
N GLN A 26 5.40 7.56 15.67
CA GLN A 26 5.53 8.54 14.59
C GLN A 26 5.89 7.84 13.27
N ARG A 27 6.91 6.97 13.29
CA ARG A 27 7.34 6.23 12.10
C ARG A 27 6.24 5.33 11.56
N ALA A 28 5.50 4.65 12.44
CA ALA A 28 4.38 3.79 12.06
C ALA A 28 3.24 4.60 11.42
N VAL A 29 2.92 5.77 11.96
CA VAL A 29 1.90 6.68 11.41
C VAL A 29 2.34 7.23 10.06
N GLU A 30 3.56 7.74 9.93
CA GLU A 30 4.09 8.24 8.65
C GLU A 30 4.05 7.16 7.56
N THR A 31 4.60 5.99 7.86
CA THR A 31 4.63 4.85 6.91
C THR A 31 3.22 4.37 6.59
N GLY A 32 2.35 4.32 7.60
CA GLY A 32 0.95 3.90 7.45
C GLY A 32 0.16 4.85 6.56
N VAL A 33 0.28 6.16 6.79
CA VAL A 33 -0.39 7.18 5.98
C VAL A 33 0.10 7.17 4.55
N GLU A 34 1.42 7.07 4.32
CA GLU A 34 1.99 6.97 2.98
C GLU A 34 1.47 5.72 2.24
N THR A 35 1.42 4.57 2.93
CA THR A 35 0.89 3.31 2.40
C THR A 35 -0.58 3.43 2.04
N LEU A 36 -1.40 4.04 2.91
CA LEU A 36 -2.83 4.25 2.68
C LEU A 36 -3.07 5.19 1.49
N TYR A 37 -2.28 6.25 1.39
CA TYR A 37 -2.37 7.22 0.30
C TYR A 37 -2.00 6.58 -1.04
N ARG A 38 -0.89 5.83 -1.10
CA ARG A 38 -0.50 5.08 -2.31
C ARG A 38 -1.58 4.09 -2.73
N ASN A 39 -2.13 3.32 -1.80
CA ASN A 39 -3.21 2.37 -2.09
C ASN A 39 -4.48 3.05 -2.62
N MET A 40 -4.83 4.22 -2.09
CA MET A 40 -5.93 5.01 -2.61
C MET A 40 -5.67 5.39 -4.07
N LEU A 41 -4.50 5.92 -4.39
CA LEU A 41 -4.15 6.30 -5.78
C LEU A 41 -4.22 5.12 -6.75
N VAL A 42 -3.67 3.96 -6.38
CA VAL A 42 -3.74 2.74 -7.20
C VAL A 42 -5.19 2.35 -7.47
N ARG A 43 -6.07 2.38 -6.46
CA ARG A 43 -7.50 2.06 -6.62
C ARG A 43 -8.19 3.05 -7.56
N ARG A 44 -7.89 4.34 -7.44
CA ARG A 44 -8.45 5.37 -8.32
C ARG A 44 -7.99 5.20 -9.76
N TYR A 45 -6.73 4.83 -9.96
CA TYR A 45 -6.21 4.53 -11.29
C TYR A 45 -6.88 3.31 -11.92
N LEU A 46 -6.97 2.19 -11.18
CA LEU A 46 -7.66 0.98 -11.64
C LEU A 46 -9.17 1.18 -11.87
N ALA A 47 -9.77 2.18 -11.24
CA ALA A 47 -11.17 2.55 -11.43
C ALA A 47 -11.38 3.63 -12.51
N ASP A 48 -10.36 3.94 -13.30
CA ASP A 48 -10.35 5.00 -14.32
C ASP A 48 -10.74 6.40 -13.78
N GLU A 49 -10.60 6.64 -12.48
CA GLU A 49 -10.89 7.94 -11.85
C GLU A 49 -9.77 8.96 -12.06
N ILE A 50 -8.55 8.49 -12.34
CA ILE A 50 -7.40 9.31 -12.69
C ILE A 50 -6.74 8.75 -13.95
N THR A 51 -6.15 9.64 -14.74
CA THR A 51 -5.43 9.26 -15.96
C THR A 51 -4.12 8.56 -15.63
N ARG A 52 -3.57 7.85 -16.62
CA ARG A 52 -2.23 7.26 -16.53
C ARG A 52 -1.15 8.32 -16.26
N GLU A 53 -1.26 9.49 -16.87
CA GLU A 53 -0.31 10.60 -16.66
C GLU A 53 -0.35 11.06 -15.19
N GLU A 54 -1.53 11.32 -14.64
CA GLU A 54 -1.70 11.68 -13.22
C GLU A 54 -1.24 10.58 -12.28
N ALA A 55 -1.45 9.32 -12.63
CA ALA A 55 -0.98 8.18 -11.85
C ALA A 55 0.56 8.09 -11.87
N VAL A 56 1.20 8.28 -13.03
CA VAL A 56 2.67 8.28 -13.16
C VAL A 56 3.28 9.44 -12.37
N ASP A 57 2.70 10.62 -12.42
CA ASP A 57 3.19 11.79 -11.68
C ASP A 57 3.15 11.57 -10.16
N GLN A 58 2.16 10.84 -9.66
CA GLN A 58 1.96 10.63 -8.21
C GLN A 58 2.61 9.35 -7.67
N LEU A 59 2.66 8.28 -8.48
CA LEU A 59 3.12 6.94 -8.06
C LEU A 59 4.50 6.58 -8.62
N GLY A 60 4.92 7.22 -9.70
CA GLY A 60 6.06 6.80 -10.50
C GLY A 60 5.68 5.81 -11.60
N VAL A 61 6.47 5.79 -12.67
CA VAL A 61 6.20 4.96 -13.86
C VAL A 61 6.28 3.47 -13.53
N GLU A 62 7.23 3.07 -12.70
CA GLU A 62 7.45 1.66 -12.36
C GLU A 62 6.25 1.06 -11.63
N VAL A 63 5.65 1.81 -10.70
CA VAL A 63 4.47 1.36 -9.95
C VAL A 63 3.25 1.26 -10.86
N VAL A 64 3.09 2.21 -11.79
CA VAL A 64 1.98 2.17 -12.75
C VAL A 64 2.10 0.96 -13.68
N GLU A 65 3.30 0.67 -14.19
CA GLU A 65 3.55 -0.50 -15.04
C GLU A 65 3.31 -1.83 -14.30
N GLU A 66 3.68 -1.92 -13.01
CA GLU A 66 3.40 -3.08 -12.17
C GLU A 66 1.88 -3.30 -11.98
N VAL A 67 1.14 -2.21 -11.73
CA VAL A 67 -0.32 -2.25 -11.57
C VAL A 67 -1.02 -2.63 -12.88
N GLU A 68 -0.59 -2.06 -14.02
CA GLU A 68 -1.10 -2.42 -15.35
C GLU A 68 -0.86 -3.91 -15.64
N SER A 69 0.36 -4.39 -15.40
CA SER A 69 0.73 -5.80 -15.62
C SER A 69 -0.10 -6.76 -14.73
N ALA A 70 -0.33 -6.38 -13.46
CA ALA A 70 -1.13 -7.18 -12.54
C ALA A 70 -2.61 -7.23 -12.96
N ARG A 71 -3.17 -6.11 -13.46
CA ARG A 71 -4.54 -6.07 -14.01
C ARG A 71 -4.66 -7.01 -15.20
N ASP A 72 -3.75 -6.89 -16.17
CA ASP A 72 -3.81 -7.67 -17.41
C ASP A 72 -3.73 -9.18 -17.13
N ALA A 73 -2.89 -9.61 -16.18
CA ALA A 73 -2.81 -11.00 -15.75
C ALA A 73 -4.11 -11.52 -15.12
N VAL A 74 -4.78 -10.70 -14.29
CA VAL A 74 -6.08 -11.05 -13.69
C VAL A 74 -7.17 -11.13 -14.75
N GLU A 75 -7.15 -10.24 -15.74
CA GLU A 75 -8.10 -10.26 -16.87
C GLU A 75 -7.92 -11.53 -17.72
N GLU A 76 -6.68 -11.93 -18.02
CA GLU A 76 -6.37 -13.18 -18.73
C GLU A 76 -6.89 -14.41 -17.96
N ASP A 77 -6.67 -14.46 -16.64
CA ASP A 77 -7.17 -15.55 -15.79
C ASP A 77 -8.71 -15.64 -15.80
N VAL A 78 -9.40 -14.48 -15.78
CA VAL A 78 -10.86 -14.41 -15.86
C VAL A 78 -11.36 -14.86 -17.23
N GLU A 79 -10.74 -14.40 -18.31
CA GLU A 79 -11.08 -14.81 -19.68
C GLU A 79 -10.92 -16.32 -19.85
N TRP A 80 -9.80 -16.88 -19.39
CA TRP A 80 -9.57 -18.32 -19.39
C TRP A 80 -10.69 -19.07 -18.65
N GLY A 81 -11.07 -18.61 -17.45
CA GLY A 81 -12.14 -19.23 -16.66
C GLY A 81 -13.53 -19.15 -17.29
N LEU A 82 -13.81 -18.14 -18.13
CA LEU A 82 -15.08 -18.00 -18.84
C LEU A 82 -15.17 -18.87 -20.11
N HIS A 83 -14.01 -19.28 -20.65
CA HIS A 83 -13.91 -20.05 -21.90
C HIS A 83 -13.47 -21.51 -21.73
N ALA A 84 -13.24 -21.96 -20.48
CA ALA A 84 -12.95 -23.35 -20.11
C ALA A 84 -14.23 -24.20 -19.95
#